data_AF-A0A834ETR2-F1
#
_entry.id   AF-A0A834ETR2-F1
#
_cell.length_a   1.000
_cell.length_b   1.000
_cell.length_c   1.000
_cell.angle_alpha   90.00
_cell.angle_beta   90.00
_cell.angle_gamma   90.00
#
_symmetry.space_group_name_H-M   'P 1'
#
loop_
_entity.id
_entity.type
_entity.pdbx_description
1 polymer ?
#
loop_
_entity_poly.entity_id
_entity_poly.type
_entity_poly.pdbx_seq_one_letter_code
_entity_poly.pdbx_strand_id
1 'polypeptide(L)'
;MKTGHFEMVTMLLSAMILMDIFQVKANTLDMADNAFDDEYQKCSDRMEIKYIPQLLKEEKASHQLLKDVWENAKAKWEARKTQLFLPMSFKDNHGIALMAYINEAQEQTPFYQLFNEAVKVAGQSRKDYIYSFQFKALHFYLTKALQLLRRPCEDSYKNVVYSTSQAPSFTGGGLNQARFGHFTLAYSAKPQAADDQHILLTIRSCFGVAIEKFFDKESTSERIVLIPLNEVFHVSQDGAGNNLILLSTNKTCSHHECAFLGGLKTANCVENMGMKSHEPIQIPGIKVVQLDEKPEYKSQEDINSLIPVPSPKTHPSASSGKMLLPLFETFVMLISASTINLFVAL
;
A
#
# COMPACT_ATOMS: atom_id res chain seq x y z
N MET A 1 -50.31 6.59 -29.05
CA MET A 1 -49.45 5.54 -28.46
C MET A 1 -48.00 5.82 -28.81
N LYS A 2 -47.24 6.47 -27.93
CA LYS A 2 -45.79 6.78 -28.12
C LYS A 2 -45.03 6.73 -26.80
N THR A 3 -45.46 5.86 -25.88
CA THR A 3 -44.92 5.74 -24.51
C THR A 3 -43.85 4.65 -24.39
N GLY A 4 -43.70 3.78 -25.40
CA GLY A 4 -42.85 2.58 -25.25
C GLY A 4 -41.34 2.79 -25.35
N HIS A 5 -40.84 3.89 -25.93
CA HIS A 5 -39.40 4.01 -26.19
C HIS A 5 -38.63 4.59 -24.98
N PHE A 6 -39.19 5.60 -24.31
CA PHE A 6 -38.51 6.25 -23.19
C PHE A 6 -38.46 5.34 -21.95
N GLU A 7 -39.55 4.63 -21.64
CA GLU A 7 -39.61 3.67 -20.53
C GLU A 7 -38.68 2.47 -20.74
N MET A 8 -38.52 2.02 -21.99
CA MET A 8 -37.60 0.94 -22.33
C MET A 8 -36.13 1.37 -22.17
N VAL A 9 -35.79 2.61 -22.53
CA VAL A 9 -34.43 3.15 -22.38
C VAL A 9 -34.09 3.34 -20.90
N THR A 10 -35.01 3.86 -20.08
CA THR A 10 -34.78 3.99 -18.64
C THR A 10 -34.70 2.65 -17.92
N MET A 11 -35.48 1.64 -18.34
CA MET A 11 -35.38 0.27 -17.82
C MET A 11 -34.04 -0.40 -18.19
N LEU A 12 -33.54 -0.19 -19.40
CA LEU A 12 -32.23 -0.71 -19.82
C LEU A 12 -31.08 -0.02 -19.08
N LEU A 13 -31.15 1.31 -18.91
CA LEU A 13 -30.17 2.07 -18.14
C LEU A 13 -30.19 1.69 -16.66
N SER A 14 -31.37 1.55 -16.04
CA SER A 14 -31.48 1.12 -14.65
C SER A 14 -31.00 -0.32 -14.47
N ALA A 15 -31.27 -1.21 -15.43
CA ALA A 15 -30.74 -2.57 -15.42
C ALA A 15 -29.20 -2.60 -15.60
N MET A 16 -28.62 -1.74 -16.45
CA MET A 16 -27.16 -1.61 -16.58
C MET A 16 -26.53 -1.06 -15.29
N ILE A 17 -27.14 -0.03 -14.69
CA ILE A 17 -26.71 0.52 -13.40
C ILE A 17 -26.81 -0.55 -12.29
N LEU A 18 -27.90 -1.34 -12.24
CA LEU A 18 -28.03 -2.45 -11.29
C LEU A 18 -27.01 -3.56 -11.55
N MET A 19 -26.75 -3.92 -12.81
CA MET A 19 -25.76 -4.95 -13.17
C MET A 19 -24.33 -4.51 -12.80
N ASP A 20 -24.01 -3.21 -12.91
CA ASP A 20 -22.72 -2.66 -12.46
C ASP A 20 -22.60 -2.58 -10.93
N ILE A 21 -23.70 -2.31 -10.21
CA ILE A 21 -23.73 -2.25 -8.74
C ILE A 21 -23.57 -3.65 -8.10
N PHE A 22 -24.03 -4.72 -8.77
CA PHE A 22 -24.01 -6.09 -8.23
C PHE A 22 -22.89 -7.00 -8.78
N GLN A 23 -21.90 -6.45 -9.49
CA GLN A 23 -20.64 -7.17 -9.70
C GLN A 23 -19.86 -7.20 -8.38
N VAL A 24 -20.30 -8.04 -7.43
CA VAL A 24 -19.47 -8.48 -6.32
C VAL A 24 -18.32 -9.26 -6.94
N LYS A 25 -17.25 -8.53 -7.27
CA LYS A 25 -16.00 -9.13 -7.72
C LYS A 25 -15.52 -10.00 -6.56
N ALA A 26 -15.67 -11.31 -6.69
CA ALA A 26 -15.10 -12.24 -5.74
C ALA A 26 -13.61 -11.92 -5.62
N ASN A 27 -13.15 -11.56 -4.41
CA ASN A 27 -11.73 -11.34 -4.15
C ASN A 27 -11.01 -12.67 -4.37
N THR A 28 -10.42 -12.85 -5.54
CA THR A 28 -9.64 -14.04 -5.90
C THR A 28 -8.18 -13.76 -5.56
N LEU A 29 -7.52 -14.73 -4.94
CA LEU A 29 -6.09 -14.64 -4.68
C LEU A 29 -5.34 -15.01 -5.97
N ASP A 30 -4.72 -14.03 -6.62
CA ASP A 30 -4.04 -14.16 -7.90
C ASP A 30 -2.66 -13.47 -7.89
N MET A 31 -2.07 -13.22 -9.06
CA MET A 31 -0.81 -12.49 -9.18
C MET A 31 -0.98 -10.97 -9.09
N ALA A 32 -2.17 -10.42 -8.86
CA ALA A 32 -2.44 -9.00 -8.66
C ALA A 32 -1.89 -8.07 -9.76
N ASP A 33 -2.06 -8.43 -11.03
CA ASP A 33 -1.45 -7.72 -12.18
C ASP A 33 -1.95 -6.28 -12.37
N ASN A 34 -3.05 -5.92 -11.72
CA ASN A 34 -3.64 -4.58 -11.75
C ASN A 34 -3.22 -3.70 -10.58
N ALA A 35 -2.55 -4.26 -9.56
CA ALA A 35 -2.08 -3.50 -8.42
C ALA A 35 -0.92 -2.59 -8.83
N PHE A 36 -0.89 -1.37 -8.31
CA PHE A 36 0.26 -0.50 -8.48
C PHE A 36 1.37 -0.94 -7.52
N ASP A 37 2.42 -1.55 -8.07
CA ASP A 37 3.41 -2.33 -7.33
C ASP A 37 4.85 -1.78 -7.43
N ASP A 38 5.01 -0.49 -7.69
CA ASP A 38 6.33 0.15 -7.87
C ASP A 38 7.20 0.06 -6.60
N GLU A 39 8.39 -0.52 -6.73
CA GLU A 39 9.38 -0.64 -5.65
C GLU A 39 10.36 0.54 -5.59
N TYR A 40 10.34 1.42 -6.60
CA TYR A 40 11.19 2.60 -6.72
C TYR A 40 12.70 2.32 -6.64
N GLN A 41 13.14 1.13 -7.03
CA GLN A 41 14.53 0.70 -6.84
C GLN A 41 15.50 1.60 -7.59
N LYS A 42 15.13 2.07 -8.78
CA LYS A 42 16.00 2.86 -9.66
C LYS A 42 15.86 4.38 -9.50
N CYS A 43 14.90 4.84 -8.69
CA CYS A 43 14.62 6.27 -8.55
C CYS A 43 14.32 6.73 -7.12
N SER A 44 14.56 5.90 -6.11
CA SER A 44 14.27 6.21 -4.70
C SER A 44 14.70 7.63 -4.30
N ASP A 45 15.98 7.96 -4.44
CA ASP A 45 16.51 9.27 -4.03
C ASP A 45 15.91 10.42 -4.82
N ARG A 46 15.79 10.24 -6.13
CA ARG A 46 15.23 11.26 -7.03
C ARG A 46 13.75 11.51 -6.71
N MET A 47 12.97 10.47 -6.44
CA MET A 47 11.57 10.58 -6.04
C MET A 47 11.45 11.30 -4.70
N GLU A 48 12.15 10.81 -3.68
CA GLU A 48 12.04 11.31 -2.32
C GLU A 48 12.49 12.77 -2.17
N ILE A 49 13.56 13.17 -2.86
CA ILE A 49 14.11 14.53 -2.73
C ILE A 49 13.33 15.53 -3.61
N LYS A 50 13.00 15.15 -4.84
CA LYS A 50 12.53 16.13 -5.85
C LYS A 50 11.01 16.19 -6.01
N TYR A 51 10.29 15.09 -5.81
CA TYR A 51 8.90 14.99 -6.25
C TYR A 51 7.92 14.70 -5.12
N ILE A 52 8.23 13.74 -4.27
CA ILE A 52 7.32 13.27 -3.21
C ILE A 52 6.92 14.38 -2.21
N PRO A 53 7.80 15.31 -1.77
CA PRO A 53 7.39 16.36 -0.83
C PRO A 53 6.32 17.29 -1.41
N GLN A 54 6.43 17.65 -2.68
CA GLN A 54 5.45 18.48 -3.36
C GLN A 54 4.15 17.70 -3.62
N LEU A 55 4.26 16.45 -4.07
CA LEU A 55 3.10 15.56 -4.26
C LEU A 55 2.30 15.41 -2.96
N LEU A 56 2.97 15.14 -1.84
CA LEU A 56 2.30 15.01 -0.54
C LEU A 56 1.53 16.28 -0.17
N LYS A 57 2.13 17.46 -0.41
CA LYS A 57 1.49 18.75 -0.15
C LYS A 57 0.24 18.94 -1.01
N GLU A 58 0.32 18.63 -2.29
CA GLU A 58 -0.79 18.73 -3.25
C GLU A 58 -1.91 17.73 -2.92
N GLU A 59 -1.57 16.47 -2.70
CA GLU A 59 -2.52 15.39 -2.36
C GLU A 59 -3.28 15.69 -1.06
N LYS A 60 -2.59 16.20 -0.03
CA LYS A 60 -3.23 16.65 1.22
C LYS A 60 -4.10 17.90 1.03
N ALA A 61 -3.75 18.78 0.10
CA ALA A 61 -4.55 19.97 -0.19
C ALA A 61 -5.84 19.62 -0.96
N SER A 62 -5.80 18.59 -1.81
CA SER A 62 -6.95 18.14 -2.59
C SER A 62 -7.83 17.10 -1.88
N HIS A 63 -7.29 16.36 -0.90
CA HIS A 63 -7.99 15.24 -0.27
C HIS A 63 -8.03 15.38 1.26
N GLN A 64 -9.16 15.89 1.78
CA GLN A 64 -9.33 16.20 3.20
C GLN A 64 -9.11 14.97 4.11
N LEU A 65 -9.64 13.80 3.75
CA LEU A 65 -9.44 12.58 4.53
C LEU A 65 -7.96 12.18 4.64
N LEU A 66 -7.17 12.24 3.55
CA LEU A 66 -5.73 11.99 3.58
C LEU A 66 -5.01 12.99 4.49
N LYS A 67 -5.43 14.26 4.45
CA LYS A 67 -4.85 15.30 5.28
C LYS A 67 -5.02 14.98 6.77
N ASP A 68 -6.23 14.62 7.17
CA ASP A 68 -6.57 14.33 8.57
C ASP A 68 -5.83 13.08 9.07
N VAL A 69 -5.86 12.00 8.28
CA VAL A 69 -5.10 10.78 8.55
C VAL A 69 -3.61 11.07 8.72
N TRP A 70 -3.03 11.88 7.83
CA TRP A 70 -1.61 12.22 7.88
C TRP A 70 -1.24 13.05 9.12
N GLU A 71 -2.04 14.07 9.48
CA GLU A 71 -1.75 14.88 10.66
C GLU A 71 -1.92 14.09 11.96
N ASN A 72 -2.92 13.21 12.04
CA ASN A 72 -3.10 12.30 13.17
C ASN A 72 -1.92 11.34 13.30
N ALA A 73 -1.50 10.73 12.19
CA ALA A 73 -0.33 9.86 12.14
C ALA A 73 0.96 10.59 12.51
N LYS A 74 1.09 11.86 12.13
CA LYS A 74 2.22 12.70 12.52
C LYS A 74 2.27 12.92 14.03
N ALA A 75 1.15 13.23 14.67
CA ALA A 75 1.10 13.37 16.13
C ALA A 75 1.50 12.06 16.84
N LYS A 76 0.98 10.91 16.38
CA LYS A 76 1.33 9.58 16.89
C LYS A 76 2.82 9.25 16.67
N TRP A 77 3.37 9.61 15.51
CA TRP A 77 4.78 9.44 15.19
C TRP A 77 5.70 10.24 16.13
N GLU A 78 5.42 11.53 16.34
CA GLU A 78 6.21 12.39 17.21
C GLU A 78 6.24 11.88 18.66
N ALA A 79 5.11 11.37 19.16
CA ALA A 79 5.02 10.78 20.49
C ALA A 79 5.84 9.49 20.63
N ARG A 80 6.07 8.76 19.53
CA ARG A 80 6.66 7.42 19.56
C ARG A 80 8.12 7.35 19.11
N LYS A 81 8.55 8.21 18.18
CA LYS A 81 9.82 8.05 17.44
C LYS A 81 11.07 7.98 18.32
N THR A 82 11.08 8.71 19.44
CA THR A 82 12.21 8.71 20.39
C THR A 82 12.39 7.39 21.15
N GLN A 83 11.37 6.54 21.14
CA GLN A 83 11.39 5.22 21.80
C GLN A 83 11.76 4.09 20.84
N LEU A 84 12.01 4.40 19.56
CA LEU A 84 12.25 3.41 18.51
C LEU A 84 13.73 3.39 18.12
N PHE A 85 14.28 2.18 18.01
CA PHE A 85 15.53 1.97 17.28
C PHE A 85 15.22 1.79 15.79
N LEU A 86 15.74 2.71 14.97
CA LEU A 86 15.46 2.81 13.54
C LEU A 86 16.78 2.99 12.75
N PRO A 87 16.86 2.50 11.50
CA PRO A 87 18.00 2.78 10.63
C PRO A 87 18.21 4.29 10.44
N MET A 88 19.45 4.73 10.28
CA MET A 88 19.77 6.16 10.07
C MET A 88 19.09 6.75 8.82
N SER A 89 18.82 5.93 7.81
CA SER A 89 18.11 6.33 6.59
C SER A 89 16.58 6.43 6.78
N PHE A 90 16.05 6.02 7.92
CA PHE A 90 14.62 6.05 8.21
C PHE A 90 14.18 7.45 8.69
N LYS A 91 13.70 8.27 7.75
CA LYS A 91 13.19 9.63 8.00
C LYS A 91 11.76 9.68 8.55
N ASP A 92 11.38 10.82 9.11
CA ASP A 92 10.07 11.05 9.72
C ASP A 92 8.89 10.69 8.79
N ASN A 93 8.92 11.09 7.51
CA ASN A 93 7.81 10.78 6.59
C ASN A 93 7.61 9.27 6.35
N HIS A 94 8.66 8.44 6.47
CA HIS A 94 8.51 6.98 6.45
C HIS A 94 7.72 6.49 7.67
N GLY A 95 8.04 7.03 8.85
CA GLY A 95 7.35 6.72 10.09
C GLY A 95 5.92 7.20 10.11
N ILE A 96 5.66 8.41 9.62
CA ILE A 96 4.31 8.98 9.51
C ILE A 96 3.45 8.16 8.54
N ALA A 97 3.98 7.80 7.37
CA ALA A 97 3.25 6.97 6.41
C ALA A 97 2.93 5.58 6.97
N LEU A 98 3.89 4.96 7.68
CA LEU A 98 3.66 3.69 8.36
C LEU A 98 2.59 3.82 9.44
N MET A 99 2.68 4.84 10.31
CA MET A 99 1.67 5.13 11.34
C MET A 99 0.29 5.36 10.73
N ALA A 100 0.21 6.15 9.64
CA ALA A 100 -1.03 6.39 8.93
C ALA A 100 -1.66 5.07 8.48
N TYR A 101 -0.90 4.22 7.80
CA TYR A 101 -1.45 2.96 7.31
C TYR A 101 -1.91 2.03 8.45
N ILE A 102 -1.06 1.80 9.45
CA ILE A 102 -1.32 0.76 10.46
C ILE A 102 -2.47 1.13 11.41
N ASN A 103 -2.64 2.42 11.73
CA ASN A 103 -3.75 2.87 12.59
C ASN A 103 -5.09 2.77 11.84
N GLU A 104 -5.13 3.24 10.60
CA GLU A 104 -6.34 3.16 9.77
C GLU A 104 -6.72 1.69 9.46
N ALA A 105 -5.72 0.83 9.29
CA ALA A 105 -5.91 -0.61 9.09
C ALA A 105 -6.43 -1.32 10.35
N GLN A 106 -5.91 -0.98 11.54
CA GLN A 106 -6.38 -1.57 12.80
C GLN A 106 -7.83 -1.18 13.09
N GLU A 107 -8.21 0.06 12.79
CA GLU A 107 -9.57 0.58 12.99
C GLU A 107 -10.53 0.25 11.83
N GLN A 108 -10.04 -0.39 10.75
CA GLN A 108 -10.80 -0.71 9.53
C GLN A 108 -11.55 0.50 8.96
N THR A 109 -10.88 1.66 8.92
CA THR A 109 -11.52 2.92 8.56
C THR A 109 -11.89 2.99 7.07
N PRO A 110 -12.78 3.91 6.67
CA PRO A 110 -13.04 4.19 5.27
C PRO A 110 -11.79 4.60 4.48
N PHE A 111 -10.80 5.24 5.11
CA PHE A 111 -9.55 5.59 4.45
C PHE A 111 -8.73 4.35 4.10
N TYR A 112 -8.64 3.37 5.01
CA TYR A 112 -7.97 2.10 4.75
C TYR A 112 -8.56 1.38 3.54
N GLN A 113 -9.89 1.30 3.46
CA GLN A 113 -10.60 0.70 2.32
C GLN A 113 -10.32 1.48 1.03
N LEU A 114 -10.46 2.80 1.06
CA LEU A 114 -10.23 3.68 -0.09
C LEU A 114 -8.80 3.55 -0.64
N PHE A 115 -7.80 3.57 0.22
CA PHE A 115 -6.40 3.46 -0.18
C PHE A 115 -6.11 2.10 -0.82
N ASN A 116 -6.55 1.00 -0.19
CA ASN A 116 -6.29 -0.34 -0.70
C ASN A 116 -7.01 -0.61 -2.03
N GLU A 117 -8.25 -0.16 -2.19
CA GLU A 117 -8.95 -0.25 -3.47
C GLU A 117 -8.27 0.58 -4.56
N ALA A 118 -7.80 1.78 -4.23
CA ALA A 118 -7.05 2.61 -5.18
C ALA A 118 -5.73 1.93 -5.61
N VAL A 119 -4.99 1.31 -4.69
CA VAL A 119 -3.76 0.56 -5.00
C VAL A 119 -4.05 -0.63 -5.91
N LYS A 120 -5.11 -1.40 -5.66
CA LYS A 120 -5.48 -2.60 -6.43
C LYS A 120 -5.75 -2.32 -7.92
N VAL A 121 -6.16 -1.10 -8.27
CA VAL A 121 -6.55 -0.76 -9.65
C VAL A 121 -5.62 0.22 -10.35
N ALA A 122 -4.82 0.98 -9.60
CA ALA A 122 -3.94 2.02 -10.15
C ALA A 122 -2.81 1.48 -11.05
N GLY A 123 -2.50 0.19 -10.94
CA GLY A 123 -1.46 -0.47 -11.74
C GLY A 123 -1.95 -1.02 -13.08
N GLN A 124 -3.22 -0.81 -13.46
CA GLN A 124 -3.74 -1.19 -14.77
C GLN A 124 -2.93 -0.57 -15.91
N SER A 125 -2.59 0.71 -15.79
CA SER A 125 -1.70 1.41 -16.72
C SER A 125 -0.95 2.55 -16.04
N ARG A 126 0.12 3.05 -16.67
CA ARG A 126 0.79 4.28 -16.22
C ARG A 126 -0.20 5.47 -16.20
N LYS A 127 -1.16 5.51 -17.13
CA LYS A 127 -2.16 6.59 -17.19
C LYS A 127 -3.03 6.58 -15.92
N ASP A 128 -3.49 5.40 -15.51
CA ASP A 128 -4.31 5.25 -14.30
C ASP A 128 -3.53 5.66 -13.05
N TYR A 129 -2.27 5.24 -12.95
CA TYR A 129 -1.37 5.70 -11.89
C TYR A 129 -1.18 7.24 -11.89
N ILE A 130 -0.89 7.85 -13.04
CA ILE A 130 -0.59 9.28 -13.10
C ILE A 130 -1.82 10.12 -12.76
N TYR A 131 -2.97 9.80 -13.36
CA TYR A 131 -4.15 10.68 -13.34
C TYR A 131 -5.23 10.28 -12.33
N SER A 132 -5.31 9.01 -11.94
CA SER A 132 -6.41 8.51 -11.07
C SER A 132 -5.94 8.16 -9.66
N PHE A 133 -4.67 7.80 -9.46
CA PHE A 133 -4.15 7.43 -8.15
C PHE A 133 -3.75 8.65 -7.32
N GLN A 134 -4.48 8.93 -6.25
CA GLN A 134 -4.33 10.17 -5.44
C GLN A 134 -3.43 10.01 -4.20
N PHE A 135 -2.79 8.85 -4.05
CA PHE A 135 -2.02 8.49 -2.85
C PHE A 135 -0.55 8.16 -3.18
N LYS A 136 0.04 8.85 -4.16
CA LYS A 136 1.40 8.59 -4.65
C LYS A 136 2.43 8.77 -3.55
N ALA A 137 2.31 9.83 -2.74
CA ALA A 137 3.25 10.10 -1.66
C ALA A 137 3.13 9.08 -0.52
N LEU A 138 1.90 8.75 -0.12
CA LEU A 138 1.67 7.74 0.92
C LEU A 138 2.20 6.37 0.48
N HIS A 139 1.88 5.94 -0.74
CA HIS A 139 2.38 4.67 -1.30
C HIS A 139 3.91 4.63 -1.32
N PHE A 140 4.55 5.70 -1.81
CA PHE A 140 6.01 5.79 -1.84
C PHE A 140 6.62 5.64 -0.45
N TYR A 141 6.21 6.49 0.51
CA TYR A 141 6.80 6.48 1.84
C TYR A 141 6.53 5.17 2.59
N LEU A 142 5.34 4.57 2.43
CA LEU A 142 5.01 3.28 3.04
C LEU A 142 5.87 2.14 2.46
N THR A 143 6.04 2.12 1.13
CA THR A 143 6.91 1.15 0.45
C THR A 143 8.35 1.29 0.94
N LYS A 144 8.89 2.51 0.99
CA LYS A 144 10.23 2.78 1.51
C LYS A 144 10.38 2.42 2.98
N ALA A 145 9.38 2.70 3.81
CA ALA A 145 9.38 2.36 5.23
C ALA A 145 9.56 0.84 5.43
N LEU A 146 8.80 0.02 4.69
CA LEU A 146 8.91 -1.43 4.77
C LEU A 146 10.27 -1.94 4.25
N GLN A 147 10.75 -1.40 3.13
CA GLN A 147 12.07 -1.76 2.60
C GLN A 147 13.20 -1.47 3.60
N LEU A 148 13.14 -0.34 4.31
CA LEU A 148 14.15 0.07 5.29
C LEU A 148 14.07 -0.71 6.61
N LEU A 149 12.87 -1.13 7.03
CA LEU A 149 12.66 -1.87 8.28
C LEU A 149 12.81 -3.39 8.13
N ARG A 150 12.89 -3.88 6.89
CA ARG A 150 13.02 -5.29 6.57
C ARG A 150 14.27 -5.91 7.22
N ARG A 151 14.11 -7.15 7.69
CA ARG A 151 15.19 -8.01 8.19
C ARG A 151 15.54 -9.10 7.17
N PRO A 152 16.70 -9.78 7.30
CA PRO A 152 17.00 -10.96 6.49
C PRO A 152 15.87 -11.99 6.54
N CYS A 153 15.60 -12.66 5.41
CA CYS A 153 14.46 -13.59 5.32
C CYS A 153 14.57 -14.70 6.38
N GLU A 154 15.77 -15.19 6.66
CA GLU A 154 16.06 -16.25 7.63
C GLU A 154 15.53 -15.92 9.03
N ASP A 155 15.45 -14.63 9.39
CA ASP A 155 14.89 -14.19 10.67
C ASP A 155 13.38 -13.98 10.61
N SER A 156 12.87 -13.41 9.52
CA SER A 156 11.44 -13.15 9.34
C SER A 156 10.63 -14.46 9.18
N TYR A 157 11.12 -15.37 8.34
CA TYR A 157 10.43 -16.60 7.90
C TYR A 157 10.19 -17.63 9.02
N LYS A 158 10.96 -17.53 10.12
CA LYS A 158 10.79 -18.38 11.30
C LYS A 158 9.42 -18.19 11.96
N ASN A 159 8.82 -17.01 11.82
CA ASN A 159 7.57 -16.65 12.47
C ASN A 159 6.38 -16.92 11.54
N VAL A 160 5.46 -17.78 11.98
CA VAL A 160 4.15 -17.96 11.32
C VAL A 160 3.23 -16.85 11.79
N VAL A 161 2.52 -16.24 10.84
CA VAL A 161 1.48 -15.24 11.10
C VAL A 161 0.21 -15.61 10.35
N TYR A 162 -0.91 -15.07 10.79
CA TYR A 162 -2.24 -15.41 10.32
C TYR A 162 -2.97 -14.17 9.84
N SER A 163 -3.76 -14.32 8.78
CA SER A 163 -4.69 -13.29 8.30
C SER A 163 -5.98 -13.95 7.85
N THR A 164 -7.08 -13.21 7.83
CA THR A 164 -8.36 -13.70 7.32
C THR A 164 -8.69 -13.00 6.01
N SER A 165 -9.28 -13.72 5.08
CA SER A 165 -9.67 -13.17 3.78
C SER A 165 -11.07 -13.63 3.40
N GLN A 166 -11.86 -12.76 2.80
CA GLN A 166 -13.18 -13.07 2.25
C GLN A 166 -13.09 -13.79 0.89
N ALA A 167 -11.95 -14.40 0.56
CA ALA A 167 -11.72 -14.98 -0.76
C ALA A 167 -12.40 -16.35 -0.89
N PRO A 168 -13.43 -16.50 -1.74
CA PRO A 168 -14.15 -17.77 -1.86
C PRO A 168 -13.46 -18.76 -2.82
N SER A 169 -12.36 -18.39 -3.49
CA SER A 169 -11.61 -19.30 -4.35
C SER A 169 -10.17 -18.82 -4.63
N PHE A 170 -9.25 -19.78 -4.66
CA PHE A 170 -7.91 -19.64 -5.24
C PHE A 170 -7.93 -20.29 -6.62
N THR A 171 -7.93 -19.47 -7.67
CA THR A 171 -7.66 -19.95 -9.03
C THR A 171 -6.15 -19.98 -9.21
N GLY A 172 -5.52 -21.07 -8.78
CA GLY A 172 -4.08 -21.26 -8.95
C GLY A 172 -3.70 -21.06 -10.42
N GLY A 173 -2.91 -20.02 -10.70
CA GLY A 173 -2.19 -19.93 -11.96
C GLY A 173 -1.19 -21.07 -12.09
N GLY A 174 -0.58 -21.26 -13.26
CA GLY A 174 0.25 -22.44 -13.57
C GLY A 174 1.36 -22.79 -12.55
N LEU A 175 1.81 -21.86 -11.71
CA LEU A 175 2.84 -22.07 -10.68
C LEU A 175 2.31 -22.14 -9.23
N ASN A 176 0.99 -22.10 -9.01
CA ASN A 176 0.37 -21.95 -7.68
C ASN A 176 1.01 -20.80 -6.89
N GLN A 177 1.17 -19.64 -7.53
CA GLN A 177 1.73 -18.45 -6.92
C GLN A 177 0.69 -17.35 -6.83
N ALA A 178 0.84 -16.50 -5.80
CA ALA A 178 0.01 -15.33 -5.63
C ALA A 178 0.78 -14.17 -4.97
N ARG A 179 0.22 -12.98 -5.12
CA ARG A 179 0.59 -11.75 -4.41
C ARG A 179 -0.65 -11.17 -3.76
N PHE A 180 -0.50 -10.40 -2.69
CA PHE A 180 -1.65 -9.75 -2.07
C PHE A 180 -2.18 -8.57 -2.90
N GLY A 181 -1.31 -7.85 -3.60
CA GLY A 181 -1.70 -6.66 -4.38
C GLY A 181 -2.12 -5.45 -3.54
N HIS A 182 -2.03 -5.55 -2.22
CA HIS A 182 -2.23 -4.49 -1.24
C HIS A 182 -1.40 -4.82 0.01
N PHE A 183 -1.17 -3.84 0.89
CA PHE A 183 -0.41 -4.10 2.11
C PHE A 183 -1.27 -4.89 3.10
N THR A 184 -0.75 -5.98 3.66
CA THR A 184 -1.57 -6.91 4.44
C THR A 184 -1.12 -6.96 5.90
N LEU A 185 -2.04 -6.73 6.83
CA LEU A 185 -1.82 -7.01 8.25
C LEU A 185 -1.98 -8.50 8.52
N ALA A 186 -1.03 -9.04 9.27
CA ALA A 186 -1.05 -10.41 9.76
C ALA A 186 -0.63 -10.45 11.24
N TYR A 187 -1.17 -11.43 11.95
CA TYR A 187 -1.20 -11.50 13.40
C TYR A 187 -0.58 -12.80 13.90
N SER A 188 0.13 -12.79 15.02
CA SER A 188 0.78 -14.00 15.54
C SER A 188 -0.18 -15.00 16.18
N ALA A 189 -1.32 -14.55 16.71
CA ALA A 189 -2.34 -15.43 17.25
C ALA A 189 -3.18 -16.00 16.11
N LYS A 190 -3.37 -17.32 16.14
CA LYS A 190 -4.28 -17.99 15.23
C LYS A 190 -5.72 -17.62 15.64
N PRO A 191 -6.56 -17.12 14.73
CA PRO A 191 -7.98 -16.91 15.01
C PRO A 191 -8.65 -18.21 15.48
N GLN A 192 -9.48 -18.13 16.53
CA GLN A 192 -10.11 -19.32 17.16
C GLN A 192 -11.14 -20.02 16.26
N ALA A 193 -11.76 -19.30 15.32
CA ALA A 193 -12.62 -19.86 14.29
C ALA A 193 -12.56 -18.97 13.04
N ALA A 194 -12.40 -19.58 11.87
CA ALA A 194 -12.74 -18.92 10.62
C ALA A 194 -14.27 -18.87 10.55
N ASP A 195 -14.84 -17.67 10.43
CA ASP A 195 -16.25 -17.50 10.07
C ASP A 195 -16.50 -18.20 8.72
N ASP A 196 -17.70 -18.74 8.47
CA ASP A 196 -18.02 -19.48 7.24
C ASP A 196 -17.82 -18.62 5.97
N GLN A 197 -17.72 -17.29 6.13
CA GLN A 197 -17.46 -16.30 5.09
C GLN A 197 -15.96 -16.00 4.85
N HIS A 198 -15.07 -16.39 5.76
CA HIS A 198 -13.67 -16.03 5.74
C HIS A 198 -12.79 -17.29 5.71
N ILE A 199 -11.76 -17.29 4.87
CA ILE A 199 -10.72 -18.32 4.89
C ILE A 199 -9.56 -17.88 5.78
N LEU A 200 -8.95 -18.84 6.49
CA LEU A 200 -7.73 -18.59 7.23
C LEU A 200 -6.52 -18.71 6.29
N LEU A 201 -5.67 -17.69 6.33
CA LEU A 201 -4.36 -17.68 5.68
C LEU A 201 -3.29 -17.93 6.73
N THR A 202 -2.53 -19.01 6.57
CA THR A 202 -1.33 -19.30 7.36
C THR A 202 -0.11 -18.86 6.55
N ILE A 203 0.59 -17.82 7.01
CA ILE A 203 1.57 -17.09 6.19
C ILE A 203 2.97 -17.19 6.80
N ARG A 204 3.96 -17.50 5.97
CA ARG A 204 5.38 -17.34 6.25
C ARG A 204 5.99 -16.34 5.29
N SER A 205 6.24 -15.12 5.78
CA SER A 205 6.72 -14.00 4.97
C SER A 205 8.21 -13.74 5.20
N CYS A 206 8.95 -13.48 4.11
CA CYS A 206 10.33 -13.00 4.12
C CYS A 206 10.42 -11.46 4.16
N PHE A 207 9.39 -10.76 3.68
CA PHE A 207 9.40 -9.30 3.50
C PHE A 207 8.53 -8.56 4.53
N GLY A 208 7.77 -9.30 5.34
CA GLY A 208 6.95 -8.76 6.40
C GLY A 208 7.78 -8.06 7.47
N VAL A 209 7.27 -6.92 7.93
CA VAL A 209 7.89 -6.10 8.97
C VAL A 209 7.08 -6.20 10.24
N ALA A 210 7.75 -6.54 11.34
CA ALA A 210 7.20 -6.51 12.68
C ALA A 210 6.92 -5.05 13.09
N ILE A 211 5.65 -4.72 13.30
CA ILE A 211 5.17 -3.35 13.55
C ILE A 211 4.59 -3.13 14.96
N GLU A 212 4.63 -4.14 15.83
CA GLU A 212 4.13 -4.06 17.21
C GLU A 212 4.73 -2.86 17.98
N LYS A 213 6.01 -2.55 17.71
CA LYS A 213 6.71 -1.45 18.36
C LYS A 213 6.18 -0.07 17.96
N PHE A 214 5.41 0.07 16.89
CA PHE A 214 4.82 1.34 16.46
C PHE A 214 3.46 1.61 17.11
N PHE A 215 2.83 0.62 17.76
CA PHE A 215 1.61 0.83 18.53
C PHE A 215 1.88 1.17 20.00
N ASP A 216 0.93 1.79 20.69
CA ASP A 216 1.07 2.15 22.10
C ASP A 216 1.35 0.93 22.98
N LYS A 217 2.23 1.07 23.98
CA LYS A 217 2.72 -0.08 24.78
C LYS A 217 1.61 -0.85 25.51
N GLU A 218 0.46 -0.20 25.73
CA GLU A 218 -0.72 -0.80 26.37
C GLU A 218 -1.64 -1.52 25.37
N SER A 219 -1.39 -1.39 24.06
CA SER A 219 -2.38 -1.75 23.05
C SER A 219 -2.36 -3.23 22.63
N THR A 220 -1.21 -3.91 22.63
CA THR A 220 -1.15 -5.33 22.18
C THR A 220 0.04 -6.10 22.77
N SER A 221 -0.20 -7.29 23.32
CA SER A 221 0.84 -8.30 23.60
C SER A 221 1.15 -9.18 22.38
N GLU A 222 0.38 -9.01 21.31
CA GLU A 222 0.43 -9.79 20.10
C GLU A 222 1.41 -9.19 19.08
N ARG A 223 2.22 -10.03 18.43
CA ARG A 223 3.05 -9.58 17.32
C ARG A 223 2.18 -9.35 16.09
N ILE A 224 2.30 -8.14 15.53
CA ILE A 224 1.63 -7.73 14.29
C ILE A 224 2.69 -7.52 13.21
N VAL A 225 2.47 -8.11 12.05
CA VAL A 225 3.36 -8.01 10.88
C VAL A 225 2.62 -7.33 9.74
N LEU A 226 3.26 -6.33 9.13
CA LEU A 226 2.81 -5.71 7.89
C LEU A 226 3.58 -6.28 6.71
N ILE A 227 2.86 -6.93 5.79
CA ILE A 227 3.39 -7.59 4.60
C ILE A 227 3.25 -6.65 3.39
N PRO A 228 4.31 -6.43 2.60
CA PRO A 228 4.22 -5.60 1.40
C PRO A 228 3.40 -6.28 0.30
N LEU A 229 2.78 -5.46 -0.55
CA LEU A 229 1.83 -5.91 -1.56
C LEU A 229 2.39 -6.86 -2.64
N ASN A 230 3.69 -6.80 -2.88
CA ASN A 230 4.34 -7.38 -4.05
C ASN A 230 5.19 -8.62 -3.74
N GLU A 231 5.18 -9.10 -2.49
CA GLU A 231 5.80 -10.37 -2.12
C GLU A 231 5.10 -11.55 -2.81
N VAL A 232 5.89 -12.44 -3.40
CA VAL A 232 5.39 -13.62 -4.11
C VAL A 232 5.38 -14.82 -3.17
N PHE A 233 4.20 -15.44 -3.05
CA PHE A 233 3.99 -16.63 -2.23
C PHE A 233 3.72 -17.84 -3.12
N HIS A 234 4.26 -18.99 -2.73
CA HIS A 234 3.71 -20.27 -3.12
C HIS A 234 2.47 -20.57 -2.26
N VAL A 235 1.39 -20.98 -2.90
CA VAL A 235 0.08 -21.18 -2.25
C VAL A 235 -0.29 -22.65 -2.32
N SER A 236 -0.66 -23.21 -1.17
CA SER A 236 -1.20 -24.57 -1.05
C SER A 236 -2.42 -24.59 -0.14
N GLN A 237 -3.28 -25.59 -0.30
CA GLN A 237 -4.40 -25.80 0.63
C GLN A 237 -3.90 -26.39 1.95
N ASP A 238 -4.53 -25.99 3.06
CA ASP A 238 -4.32 -26.56 4.38
C ASP A 238 -5.28 -27.75 4.57
N GLY A 239 -4.83 -28.95 4.15
CA GLY A 239 -5.61 -30.17 4.23
C GLY A 239 -6.81 -30.18 3.27
N ALA A 240 -7.96 -30.66 3.75
CA ALA A 240 -9.19 -30.77 2.95
C ALA A 240 -10.12 -29.54 3.05
N GLY A 241 -9.69 -28.48 3.75
CA GLY A 241 -10.47 -27.26 3.93
C GLY A 241 -10.15 -26.16 2.93
N ASN A 242 -10.83 -25.02 3.06
CA ASN A 242 -10.61 -23.83 2.21
C ASN A 242 -9.46 -22.94 2.70
N ASN A 243 -8.83 -23.30 3.82
CA ASN A 243 -7.71 -22.55 4.39
C ASN A 243 -6.49 -22.69 3.48
N LEU A 244 -5.67 -21.64 3.44
CA LEU A 244 -4.49 -21.56 2.57
C LEU A 244 -3.22 -21.40 3.39
N ILE A 245 -2.15 -22.04 2.91
CA ILE A 245 -0.79 -21.85 3.38
C ILE A 245 -0.05 -21.04 2.32
N LEU A 246 0.52 -19.91 2.73
CA LEU A 246 1.29 -19.01 1.88
C LEU A 246 2.74 -19.01 2.35
N LEU A 247 3.62 -19.53 1.50
CA LEU A 247 5.06 -19.62 1.76
C LEU A 247 5.81 -18.64 0.87
N SER A 248 6.52 -17.69 1.46
CA SER A 248 7.33 -16.74 0.70
C SER A 248 8.32 -17.46 -0.20
N THR A 249 8.42 -16.99 -1.44
CA THR A 249 9.45 -17.42 -2.40
C THR A 249 10.76 -16.65 -2.23
N ASN A 250 10.85 -15.76 -1.23
CA ASN A 250 11.93 -14.79 -1.05
C ASN A 250 12.15 -13.88 -2.28
N LYS A 251 11.07 -13.60 -3.01
CA LYS A 251 11.05 -12.68 -4.15
C LYS A 251 9.89 -11.70 -4.01
N THR A 252 10.09 -10.50 -4.53
CA THR A 252 9.00 -9.62 -4.94
C THR A 252 8.86 -9.65 -6.45
N CYS A 253 7.71 -9.25 -6.97
CA CYS A 253 7.51 -9.04 -8.40
C CYS A 253 6.84 -7.70 -8.60
N SER A 254 7.27 -6.91 -9.59
CA SER A 254 6.66 -5.60 -9.88
C SER A 254 6.52 -5.35 -11.38
N HIS A 255 5.37 -4.85 -11.81
CA HIS A 255 5.13 -4.42 -13.20
C HIS A 255 5.55 -2.97 -13.45
N HIS A 256 5.62 -2.18 -12.38
CA HIS A 256 5.99 -0.77 -12.44
C HIS A 256 7.37 -0.56 -11.81
N GLU A 257 8.17 0.28 -12.47
CA GLU A 257 9.43 0.78 -11.93
C GLU A 257 9.53 2.27 -12.29
N CYS A 258 9.51 3.13 -11.29
CA CYS A 258 9.60 4.58 -11.45
C CYS A 258 8.53 5.17 -12.38
N ALA A 259 7.27 4.72 -12.23
CA ALA A 259 6.17 5.09 -13.13
C ALA A 259 5.95 6.61 -13.21
N PHE A 260 6.13 7.30 -12.08
CA PHE A 260 6.01 8.76 -12.01
C PHE A 260 7.00 9.47 -12.93
N LEU A 261 8.21 8.93 -13.07
CA LEU A 261 9.29 9.49 -13.89
C LEU A 261 9.25 9.03 -15.36
N GLY A 262 8.22 8.28 -15.76
CA GLY A 262 8.07 7.82 -17.14
C GLY A 262 8.11 6.31 -17.31
N GLY A 263 8.36 5.53 -16.25
CA GLY A 263 8.33 4.08 -16.32
C GLY A 263 6.98 3.55 -16.81
N LEU A 264 7.01 2.68 -17.82
CA LEU A 264 5.82 2.03 -18.36
C LEU A 264 5.58 0.70 -17.65
N LYS A 265 4.31 0.28 -17.60
CA LYS A 265 3.93 -1.05 -17.14
C LYS A 265 4.56 -2.10 -18.04
N THR A 266 5.28 -3.07 -17.48
CA THR A 266 5.79 -4.23 -18.21
C THR A 266 4.68 -5.26 -18.42
N ALA A 267 4.78 -6.07 -19.48
CA ALA A 267 3.80 -7.13 -19.74
C ALA A 267 3.85 -8.25 -18.70
N ASN A 268 5.05 -8.60 -18.24
CA ASN A 268 5.29 -9.53 -17.15
C ASN A 268 5.91 -8.76 -15.99
N CYS A 269 5.58 -9.14 -14.74
CA CYS A 269 6.24 -8.56 -13.59
C CYS A 269 7.73 -8.94 -13.56
N VAL A 270 8.56 -8.00 -13.09
CA VAL A 270 9.99 -8.19 -12.92
C VAL A 270 10.25 -8.68 -11.50
N GLU A 271 10.86 -9.85 -11.38
CA GLU A 271 11.21 -10.41 -10.08
C GLU A 271 12.43 -9.72 -9.47
N ASN A 272 12.35 -9.38 -8.19
CA ASN A 272 13.47 -8.88 -7.40
C ASN A 272 13.76 -9.84 -6.25
N MET A 273 15.01 -10.28 -6.11
CA MET A 273 15.40 -11.17 -5.02
C MET A 273 15.46 -10.43 -3.69
N GLY A 274 15.08 -11.10 -2.62
CA GLY A 274 15.33 -10.63 -1.28
C GLY A 274 16.83 -10.48 -0.98
N MET A 275 17.17 -9.61 -0.03
CA MET A 275 18.54 -9.51 0.48
C MET A 275 18.97 -10.89 0.98
N LYS A 276 19.94 -11.50 0.30
CA LYS A 276 20.68 -12.63 0.86
C LYS A 276 21.58 -12.05 1.94
N SER A 277 21.64 -12.71 3.09
CA SER A 277 22.69 -12.47 4.07
C SER A 277 24.04 -12.44 3.34
N HIS A 278 24.78 -11.34 3.45
CA HIS A 278 26.17 -11.34 3.00
C HIS A 278 26.88 -12.39 3.84
N GLU A 279 27.32 -13.48 3.21
CA GLU A 279 28.38 -14.30 3.78
C GLU A 279 29.52 -13.37 4.17
N PRO A 280 30.07 -13.48 5.39
CA PRO A 280 31.21 -12.67 5.76
C PRO A 280 32.32 -12.99 4.76
N ILE A 281 32.74 -11.98 4.00
CA ILE A 281 33.96 -12.02 3.22
C ILE A 281 35.07 -12.30 4.23
N GLN A 282 35.54 -13.55 4.29
CA GLN A 282 36.80 -13.85 4.96
C GLN A 282 37.89 -13.15 4.17
N ILE A 283 38.28 -11.96 4.61
CA ILE A 283 39.53 -11.34 4.20
C ILE A 283 40.62 -12.11 4.97
N PRO A 284 41.49 -12.89 4.31
CA PRO A 284 42.54 -13.60 5.01
C PRO A 284 43.61 -12.58 5.43
N GLY A 285 43.81 -12.46 6.73
CA GLY A 285 45.05 -11.94 7.31
C GLY A 285 45.15 -10.42 7.46
N ILE A 286 44.58 -9.89 8.54
CA ILE A 286 45.18 -8.75 9.25
C ILE A 286 45.18 -9.08 10.74
N LYS A 287 46.38 -9.21 11.32
CA LYS A 287 46.58 -9.33 12.76
C LYS A 287 46.12 -8.02 13.41
N VAL A 288 45.17 -8.13 14.32
CA VAL A 288 44.73 -7.03 15.18
C VAL A 288 45.89 -6.63 16.08
N VAL A 289 46.42 -5.42 15.88
CA VAL A 289 47.19 -4.72 16.90
C VAL A 289 46.24 -3.70 17.52
N GLN A 290 45.94 -3.90 18.80
CA GLN A 290 45.29 -2.91 19.65
C GLN A 290 46.22 -1.71 19.80
N LEU A 291 45.70 -0.50 19.58
CA LEU A 291 46.27 0.72 20.14
C LEU A 291 45.14 1.69 20.46
N ASP A 292 44.88 1.85 21.76
CA ASP A 292 44.25 3.04 22.32
C ASP A 292 45.17 4.24 22.08
N GLU A 293 44.62 5.33 21.52
CA GLU A 293 44.80 6.71 22.03
C GLU A 293 44.19 7.73 21.05
N LYS A 294 43.46 8.70 21.62
CA LYS A 294 43.01 9.94 20.97
C LYS A 294 44.23 10.86 20.77
N PRO A 295 44.24 11.76 19.77
CA PRO A 295 44.02 13.17 20.15
C PRO A 295 43.24 14.03 19.13
N GLU A 296 42.72 15.14 19.63
CA GLU A 296 42.22 16.31 18.87
C GLU A 296 43.36 17.07 18.17
N TYR A 297 43.12 17.63 16.97
CA TYR A 297 43.28 19.07 16.72
C TYR A 297 42.65 19.55 15.39
N LYS A 298 42.45 20.88 15.37
CA LYS A 298 41.62 21.77 14.54
C LYS A 298 41.98 21.98 13.05
N SER A 299 40.93 22.42 12.32
CA SER A 299 40.81 23.48 11.30
C SER A 299 41.69 23.48 10.03
N GLN A 300 41.04 23.61 8.86
CA GLN A 300 41.20 24.75 7.95
C GLN A 300 40.12 24.73 6.83
N GLU A 301 39.55 25.90 6.54
CA GLU A 301 38.76 26.25 5.34
C GLU A 301 39.63 26.14 4.08
N ASP A 302 39.06 25.87 2.89
CA ASP A 302 38.80 26.94 1.89
C ASP A 302 38.31 26.47 0.48
N ILE A 303 37.48 27.35 -0.10
CA ILE A 303 37.27 27.70 -1.53
C ILE A 303 36.33 26.86 -2.44
N ASN A 304 35.14 27.45 -2.63
CA ASN A 304 34.31 27.64 -3.83
C ASN A 304 34.76 27.02 -5.18
N SER A 305 33.79 26.40 -5.88
CA SER A 305 33.38 26.92 -7.21
C SER A 305 31.95 26.51 -7.57
N LEU A 306 31.15 27.54 -7.82
CA LEU A 306 29.77 27.50 -8.29
C LEU A 306 29.79 27.58 -9.82
N ILE A 307 29.17 26.64 -10.53
CA ILE A 307 28.83 26.81 -11.95
C ILE A 307 27.31 26.63 -12.09
N PRO A 308 26.58 27.65 -12.57
CA PRO A 308 25.13 27.56 -12.77
C PRO A 308 24.82 26.89 -14.10
N VAL A 309 23.94 25.89 -14.10
CA VAL A 309 23.44 25.21 -15.31
C VAL A 309 21.92 25.34 -15.34
N PRO A 310 21.33 25.67 -16.51
CA PRO A 310 20.13 26.49 -16.60
C PRO A 310 18.82 25.71 -16.39
N SER A 311 17.85 26.39 -15.76
CA SER A 311 16.45 26.00 -15.70
C SER A 311 15.82 25.90 -17.10
N PRO A 312 14.97 24.89 -17.34
CA PRO A 312 13.83 25.13 -18.23
C PRO A 312 12.49 24.64 -17.68
N LYS A 313 11.53 25.57 -17.77
CA LYS A 313 10.12 25.41 -18.15
C LYS A 313 9.20 24.74 -17.12
N THR A 314 8.58 25.62 -16.35
CA THR A 314 7.19 25.57 -15.89
C THR A 314 6.33 24.53 -16.61
N HIS A 315 5.87 23.53 -15.83
CA HIS A 315 4.67 22.77 -16.17
C HIS A 315 3.45 23.65 -16.01
N PRO A 316 2.39 23.45 -16.82
CA PRO A 316 1.22 24.31 -16.78
C PRO A 316 0.52 24.14 -15.44
N SER A 317 0.47 25.24 -14.69
CA SER A 317 -0.56 25.46 -13.68
C SER A 317 -1.91 25.14 -14.32
N ALA A 318 -2.70 24.30 -13.65
CA ALA A 318 -4.12 24.15 -13.95
C ALA A 318 -4.79 25.50 -13.70
N SER A 319 -4.81 26.32 -14.75
CA SER A 319 -5.59 27.54 -14.81
C SER A 319 -7.06 27.16 -14.70
N SER A 320 -7.73 27.76 -13.73
CA SER A 320 -9.16 27.78 -13.56
C SER A 320 -9.84 28.22 -14.86
N GLY A 321 -10.30 27.23 -15.63
CA GLY A 321 -11.24 27.41 -16.72
C GLY A 321 -12.64 27.24 -16.16
N LYS A 322 -13.37 28.37 -16.06
CA LYS A 322 -14.82 28.42 -15.83
C LYS A 322 -15.51 27.45 -16.78
N MET A 323 -15.95 26.30 -16.27
CA MET A 323 -16.95 25.48 -16.93
C MET A 323 -18.27 25.79 -16.24
N LEU A 324 -19.17 26.42 -16.99
CA LEU A 324 -20.53 26.74 -16.59
C LEU A 324 -21.24 25.46 -16.12
N LEU A 325 -21.42 25.34 -14.80
CA LEU A 325 -22.37 24.40 -14.19
C LEU A 325 -23.79 24.90 -14.51
N PRO A 326 -24.71 24.04 -14.98
CA PRO A 326 -26.12 24.36 -14.89
C PRO A 326 -26.53 24.30 -13.41
N LEU A 327 -27.10 25.41 -12.94
CA LEU A 327 -27.79 25.54 -11.66
C LEU A 327 -28.86 24.44 -11.52
N PHE A 328 -28.69 23.54 -10.57
CA PHE A 328 -29.79 22.77 -9.99
C PHE A 328 -29.84 23.08 -8.49
N GLU A 329 -30.41 24.23 -8.17
CA GLU A 329 -31.05 24.41 -6.86
C GLU A 329 -32.51 24.01 -6.95
N THR A 330 -32.91 23.17 -5.99
CA THR A 330 -34.26 23.00 -5.41
C THR A 330 -35.35 22.26 -6.20
N PHE A 331 -36.19 21.56 -5.41
CA PHE A 331 -37.25 20.57 -5.69
C PHE A 331 -36.71 19.13 -5.83
N VAL A 332 -36.93 18.19 -4.91
CA VAL A 332 -38.15 17.86 -4.13
C VAL A 332 -37.79 17.23 -2.78
N MET A 333 -38.33 17.80 -1.70
CA MET A 333 -38.54 17.13 -0.41
C MET A 333 -39.93 16.48 -0.40
N LEU A 334 -40.10 15.41 0.41
CA LEU A 334 -41.30 14.55 0.63
C LEU A 334 -41.54 13.53 -0.51
N ILE A 335 -41.72 12.21 -0.30
CA ILE A 335 -42.42 11.44 0.76
C ILE A 335 -41.75 10.05 0.87
N SER A 336 -41.26 9.65 2.05
CA SER A 336 -40.99 8.24 2.37
C SER A 336 -41.71 7.86 3.66
N ALA A 337 -43.03 7.78 3.57
CA ALA A 337 -43.88 7.12 4.54
C ALA A 337 -44.86 6.24 3.76
N SER A 338 -44.62 4.92 3.79
CA SER A 338 -45.55 3.81 3.47
C SER A 338 -44.91 2.73 2.60
N THR A 339 -44.10 1.87 3.22
CA THR A 339 -43.93 0.46 2.78
C THR A 339 -44.07 -0.53 3.94
N ILE A 340 -44.71 -0.10 5.04
CA ILE A 340 -45.27 -1.01 6.05
C ILE A 340 -46.78 -1.02 5.80
N ASN A 341 -47.23 -1.83 4.82
CA ASN A 341 -48.59 -2.39 4.67
C ASN A 341 -48.84 -2.84 3.22
N LEU A 342 -48.13 -3.88 2.77
CA LEU A 342 -48.59 -4.67 1.63
C LEU A 342 -48.31 -6.17 1.86
N PHE A 343 -48.67 -6.64 3.07
CA PHE A 343 -48.78 -8.05 3.43
C PHE A 343 -50.20 -8.33 3.96
N VAL A 344 -51.23 -7.93 3.22
CA VAL A 344 -52.59 -8.47 3.33
C VAL A 344 -53.21 -8.41 1.93
N ALA A 345 -53.67 -9.56 1.44
CA ALA A 345 -54.42 -9.81 0.20
C ALA A 345 -53.63 -9.82 -1.12
N LEU A 346 -52.92 -10.94 -1.37
CA LEU A 346 -53.27 -11.91 -2.43
C LEU A 346 -52.38 -13.15 -2.35
#